data_AF-A0A933LDY6-F1
#
_entry.id   AF-A0A933LDY6-F1
#
_cell.length_a   1.000
_cell.length_b   1.000
_cell.length_c   1.000
_cell.angle_alpha   90.00
_cell.angle_beta   90.00
_cell.angle_gamma   90.00
#
_symmetry.space_group_name_H-M   'P 1'
#
loop_
_entity.id
_entity.type
_entity.pdbx_description
1 polymer ?
#
loop_
_entity_poly.entity_id
_entity_poly.type
_entity_poly.pdbx_seq_one_letter_code
_entity_poly.pdbx_strand_id
1 'polypeptide(L)'
;MFCPSCGVGAQTGQKFCSSCGASLTGVPLGDISDLPTEAVPAAGAFLPPPSFAPPPAPTNSSAPTPPTVVEPAPLDPTVFDFEQYDTTGSLQVITPPTDVLPTQAQGPVTAEVPAVEDAQPFGLTPLLILAVLTGAVTILAAVLDQISYRVSGDVNDALSLTMNDLSSNSLVACIIASVLLVAGAAIGATGRRIGVGLAGGTGLALAGFAAFTASQDVAVLDTLKRGLAEGGITYQLTTTLEVGFWLSIATAVLGALIAGVSVVGALDRRARIHPAVGAAGVLGTLAVVIGSLLPQQSGALADNFSSDQAVGAVQFWKAFFRLTLDIDHASQPPITTYLRLLVLFLLLVGGLVGFIAGTRWGVGMALGSVSVSVWLWASSWAEVGDLPFGIASGNVGSTDFTPHVVTSVGMVVVLVSTCTGAVLAFTSQRR
;
A
#
# COMPACT_ATOMS: atom_id res chain seq x y z
N MET A 1 -26.73 -4.74 22.91
CA MET A 1 -26.32 -3.59 23.75
C MET A 1 -26.75 -2.31 23.03
N PHE A 2 -27.08 -1.25 23.77
CA PHE A 2 -27.42 0.05 23.17
C PHE A 2 -26.34 1.06 23.52
N CYS A 3 -26.01 1.93 22.57
CA CYS A 3 -25.06 2.99 22.82
C CYS A 3 -25.64 3.95 23.88
N PRO A 4 -24.94 4.22 25.00
CA PRO A 4 -25.44 5.13 26.03
C PRO A 4 -25.51 6.59 25.57
N SER A 5 -24.82 6.93 24.48
CA SER A 5 -24.81 8.28 23.90
C SER A 5 -25.99 8.52 22.95
N CYS A 6 -26.25 7.61 22.00
CA CYS A 6 -27.27 7.83 20.96
C CYS A 6 -28.44 6.84 20.97
N GLY A 7 -28.43 5.83 21.85
CA GLY A 7 -29.48 4.83 21.97
C GLY A 7 -29.57 3.82 20.81
N VAL A 8 -28.67 3.90 19.83
CA VAL A 8 -28.66 2.96 18.69
C VAL A 8 -28.12 1.59 19.12
N GLY A 9 -28.70 0.52 18.57
CA GLY A 9 -28.27 -0.85 18.83
C GLY A 9 -26.83 -1.07 18.34
N ALA A 10 -25.96 -1.48 19.26
CA ALA A 10 -24.58 -1.86 18.97
C ALA A 10 -24.44 -3.39 19.05
N GLN A 11 -23.60 -3.93 18.17
CA GLN A 11 -23.30 -5.35 18.12
C GLN A 11 -22.38 -5.74 19.28
N THR A 12 -22.58 -6.94 19.83
CA THR A 12 -21.76 -7.48 20.91
C THR A 12 -20.29 -7.55 20.47
N GLY A 13 -19.40 -6.89 21.21
CA GLY A 13 -17.96 -6.79 20.89
C GLY A 13 -17.53 -5.51 20.18
N GLN A 14 -18.46 -4.63 19.76
CA GLN A 14 -18.10 -3.31 19.23
C GLN A 14 -17.52 -2.42 20.31
N LYS A 15 -16.31 -1.90 20.09
CA LYS A 15 -15.66 -0.90 20.96
C LYS A 15 -16.20 0.52 20.74
N PHE A 16 -16.81 0.79 19.59
CA PHE A 16 -17.37 2.09 19.23
C PHE A 16 -18.75 1.92 18.58
N CYS A 17 -19.64 2.87 18.83
CA CYS A 17 -20.94 2.91 18.17
C CYS A 17 -20.78 3.29 16.70
N SER A 18 -21.26 2.44 15.79
CA SER A 18 -21.21 2.72 14.34
C SER A 18 -22.04 3.93 13.91
N SER A 19 -23.00 4.38 14.74
CA SER A 19 -23.87 5.51 14.42
C SER A 19 -23.30 6.85 14.90
N CYS A 20 -22.67 6.91 16.07
CA CYS A 20 -22.26 8.19 16.66
C CYS A 20 -20.79 8.22 17.10
N GLY A 21 -20.03 7.14 16.90
CA GLY A 21 -18.61 7.03 17.24
C GLY A 21 -18.31 6.95 18.74
N ALA A 22 -19.30 6.97 19.61
CA ALA A 22 -19.08 6.93 21.06
C ALA A 22 -18.46 5.60 21.49
N SER A 23 -17.50 5.66 22.41
CA SER A 23 -16.88 4.48 22.99
C SER A 23 -17.89 3.63 23.76
N LEU A 24 -17.81 2.32 23.58
CA LEU A 24 -18.65 1.31 24.24
C LEU A 24 -17.82 0.45 25.22
N THR A 25 -16.52 0.74 25.38
CA THR A 25 -15.69 0.07 26.39
C THR A 25 -16.16 0.42 27.79
N GLY A 26 -16.44 -0.60 28.60
CA GLY A 26 -16.88 -0.45 30.00
C GLY A 26 -18.41 -0.41 30.20
N VAL A 27 -19.22 -0.49 29.14
CA VAL A 27 -20.67 -0.65 29.29
C VAL A 27 -20.96 -2.11 29.72
N PRO A 28 -21.51 -2.36 30.92
CA PRO A 28 -21.81 -3.72 31.34
C PRO A 28 -22.82 -4.35 30.37
N LEU A 29 -22.57 -5.60 29.98
CA LEU A 29 -23.53 -6.43 29.26
C LEU A 29 -24.72 -6.65 30.20
N GLY A 30 -25.70 -5.74 30.18
CA GLY A 30 -26.93 -5.93 30.92
C GLY A 30 -27.66 -7.16 30.39
N ASP A 31 -27.85 -8.16 31.25
CA ASP A 31 -28.79 -9.24 31.00
C ASP A 31 -30.19 -8.63 30.79
N ILE A 32 -30.90 -9.09 29.76
CA ILE A 32 -32.22 -8.58 29.33
C ILE A 32 -33.34 -9.01 30.30
N SER A 33 -33.00 -9.42 31.53
CA SER A 33 -33.95 -10.08 32.44
C SER A 33 -34.52 -9.18 33.55
N ASP A 34 -33.94 -8.01 33.81
CA ASP A 34 -34.41 -7.12 34.88
C ASP A 34 -34.65 -5.69 34.37
N LEU A 35 -35.85 -5.44 33.85
CA LEU A 35 -36.45 -4.11 33.84
C LEU A 35 -37.83 -4.17 34.49
N PRO A 36 -38.13 -3.30 35.49
CA PRO A 36 -39.47 -3.18 36.03
C PRO A 36 -40.43 -2.69 34.94
N THR A 37 -41.57 -3.37 34.83
CA THR A 37 -42.71 -2.94 34.02
C THR A 37 -43.33 -1.72 34.70
N GLU A 38 -42.79 -0.53 34.47
CA GLU A 38 -43.43 0.72 34.87
C GLU A 38 -43.45 1.74 33.71
N ALA A 39 -44.68 2.06 33.33
CA ALA A 39 -45.17 3.21 32.58
C ALA A 39 -44.24 3.85 31.54
N VAL A 40 -44.41 3.42 30.29
CA VAL A 40 -44.10 4.20 29.09
C VAL A 40 -44.88 5.52 29.13
N PRO A 41 -44.24 6.70 29.18
CA PRO A 41 -44.92 7.93 28.82
C PRO A 41 -45.16 7.96 27.31
N ALA A 42 -46.37 8.37 26.95
CA ALA A 42 -46.92 8.35 25.61
C ALA A 42 -46.04 9.02 24.55
N ALA A 43 -46.08 8.43 23.36
CA ALA A 43 -45.57 8.95 22.11
C ALA A 43 -45.87 10.44 21.91
N GLY A 44 -44.82 11.23 21.65
CA GLY A 44 -44.91 12.62 21.26
C GLY A 44 -43.73 13.02 20.37
N ALA A 45 -44.04 13.32 19.11
CA ALA A 45 -43.18 13.89 18.07
C ALA A 45 -42.03 13.02 17.51
N PHE A 46 -42.42 11.97 16.78
CA PHE A 46 -41.62 11.51 15.64
C PHE A 46 -41.48 12.67 14.64
N LEU A 47 -40.25 13.02 14.27
CA LEU A 47 -40.01 13.58 12.94
C LEU A 47 -40.31 12.47 11.93
N PRO A 48 -41.08 12.72 10.86
CA PRO A 48 -41.25 11.73 9.82
C PRO A 48 -39.88 11.44 9.18
N PRO A 49 -39.58 10.18 8.83
CA PRO A 49 -38.41 9.87 8.02
C PRO A 49 -38.48 10.70 6.72
N PRO A 50 -37.36 11.18 6.17
CA PRO A 50 -37.37 11.81 4.86
C PRO A 50 -37.99 10.84 3.85
N SER A 51 -39.17 11.21 3.34
CA SER A 51 -39.82 10.57 2.22
C SER A 51 -38.97 10.82 0.99
N PHE A 52 -37.99 9.96 0.74
CA PHE A 52 -37.45 9.82 -0.60
C PHE A 52 -38.52 9.11 -1.43
N ALA A 53 -39.12 9.86 -2.36
CA ALA A 53 -39.88 9.23 -3.43
C ALA A 53 -38.98 8.17 -4.08
N PRO A 54 -39.48 6.94 -4.31
CA PRO A 54 -38.71 5.97 -5.08
C PRO A 54 -38.36 6.62 -6.42
N PRO A 55 -37.09 6.49 -6.89
CA PRO A 55 -36.72 7.01 -8.19
C PRO A 55 -37.70 6.47 -9.24
N PRO A 56 -38.12 7.28 -10.22
CA PRO A 56 -39.03 6.83 -11.26
C PRO A 56 -38.47 5.56 -11.90
N ALA A 57 -39.34 4.55 -12.06
CA ALA A 57 -39.01 3.33 -12.76
C ALA A 57 -38.33 3.68 -14.10
N PRO A 58 -37.24 2.99 -14.48
CA PRO A 58 -36.54 3.30 -15.72
C PRO A 58 -37.55 3.25 -16.86
N THR A 59 -37.71 4.39 -17.54
CA THR A 59 -38.43 4.46 -18.79
C THR A 59 -37.70 3.57 -19.78
N ASN A 60 -38.36 2.48 -20.16
CA ASN A 60 -37.96 1.64 -21.29
C ASN A 60 -37.71 2.54 -22.50
N SER A 61 -36.45 2.72 -22.87
CA SER A 61 -36.08 3.41 -24.10
C SER A 61 -34.91 2.70 -24.77
N SER A 62 -35.23 2.20 -25.96
CA SER A 62 -34.38 1.57 -26.99
C SER A 62 -33.73 0.23 -26.65
N ALA A 63 -34.35 -0.83 -27.19
CA ALA A 63 -33.73 -2.11 -27.45
C ALA A 63 -32.39 -1.95 -28.18
N PRO A 64 -31.38 -2.79 -27.90
CA PRO A 64 -30.14 -2.79 -28.66
C PRO A 64 -30.43 -3.16 -30.11
N THR A 65 -30.07 -2.28 -31.04
CA THR A 65 -29.98 -2.60 -32.46
C THR A 65 -29.05 -3.82 -32.59
N PRO A 66 -29.45 -4.88 -33.30
CA PRO A 66 -28.57 -6.03 -33.53
C PRO A 66 -27.29 -5.54 -34.22
N PRO A 67 -26.11 -6.15 -33.91
CA PRO A 67 -24.88 -5.78 -34.58
C PRO A 67 -25.05 -6.02 -36.09
N THR A 68 -24.85 -4.97 -36.88
CA THR A 68 -24.65 -5.11 -38.32
C THR A 68 -23.45 -6.02 -38.53
N VAL A 69 -23.72 -7.25 -38.99
CA VAL A 69 -22.70 -8.14 -39.51
C VAL A 69 -22.10 -7.45 -40.72
N VAL A 70 -20.89 -6.91 -40.55
CA VAL A 70 -20.05 -6.55 -41.68
C VAL A 70 -19.54 -7.86 -42.26
N GLU A 71 -20.15 -8.29 -43.36
CA GLU A 71 -19.63 -9.37 -44.19
C GLU A 71 -18.23 -8.96 -44.67
N PRO A 72 -17.17 -9.73 -44.37
CA PRO A 72 -15.84 -9.42 -44.87
C PRO A 72 -15.86 -9.55 -46.39
N ALA A 73 -15.44 -8.47 -47.08
CA ALA A 73 -15.22 -8.50 -48.51
C ALA A 73 -14.26 -9.66 -48.87
N PRO A 74 -14.48 -10.38 -49.98
CA PRO A 74 -13.59 -11.44 -50.41
C PRO A 74 -12.17 -10.90 -50.57
N LEU A 75 -11.22 -11.53 -49.89
CA LEU A 75 -9.79 -11.29 -50.09
C LEU A 75 -9.46 -11.63 -51.55
N ASP A 76 -9.05 -10.61 -52.30
CA ASP A 76 -8.46 -10.75 -53.62
C ASP A 76 -7.05 -11.38 -53.46
N PRO A 77 -6.78 -12.58 -54.00
CA PRO A 77 -5.52 -13.29 -53.75
C PRO A 77 -4.39 -12.85 -54.69
N THR A 78 -4.43 -11.66 -55.26
CA THR A 78 -3.38 -11.17 -56.14
C THR A 78 -2.76 -9.89 -55.61
N VAL A 79 -1.59 -10.05 -54.97
CA VAL A 79 -0.35 -9.25 -55.05
C VAL A 79 0.40 -9.44 -53.73
N PHE A 80 1.14 -10.55 -53.65
CA PHE A 80 2.35 -10.63 -52.84
C PHE A 80 3.51 -10.47 -53.81
N ASP A 81 4.08 -9.27 -53.85
CA ASP A 81 5.37 -9.04 -54.51
C ASP A 81 6.44 -9.56 -53.55
N PHE A 82 6.93 -10.77 -53.81
CA PHE A 82 8.16 -11.26 -53.21
C PHE A 82 9.31 -10.61 -53.96
N GLU A 83 9.98 -9.64 -53.33
CA GLU A 83 11.29 -9.17 -53.78
C GLU A 83 12.27 -10.37 -53.72
N GLN A 84 12.46 -10.98 -54.89
CA GLN A 84 13.35 -12.08 -55.15
C GLN A 84 14.80 -11.57 -55.02
N TYR A 85 15.44 -11.87 -53.90
CA TYR A 85 16.88 -11.69 -53.78
C TYR A 85 17.62 -12.72 -54.63
N ASP A 86 18.21 -12.24 -55.73
CA ASP A 86 19.12 -12.98 -56.60
C ASP A 86 20.43 -13.28 -55.85
N THR A 87 20.61 -14.54 -55.44
CA THR A 87 21.90 -15.05 -54.97
C THR A 87 22.81 -15.41 -56.14
N THR A 88 23.34 -14.41 -56.84
CA THR A 88 24.56 -14.53 -57.68
C THR A 88 25.22 -13.16 -57.83
N GLY A 89 26.05 -12.80 -56.84
CA GLY A 89 26.88 -11.60 -56.88
C GLY A 89 28.18 -11.85 -56.12
N SER A 90 29.30 -11.82 -56.84
CA SER A 90 30.65 -11.99 -56.31
C SER A 90 30.96 -10.97 -55.21
N LEU A 91 31.22 -11.44 -54.00
CA LEU A 91 31.78 -10.62 -52.91
C LEU A 91 33.22 -10.22 -53.27
N GLN A 92 33.43 -8.93 -53.57
CA GLN A 92 34.77 -8.36 -53.54
C GLN A 92 35.22 -8.21 -52.08
N VAL A 93 36.28 -8.95 -51.73
CA VAL A 93 37.00 -8.82 -50.48
C VAL A 93 37.80 -7.52 -50.53
N ILE A 94 37.37 -6.51 -49.77
CA ILE A 94 38.20 -5.34 -49.47
C ILE A 94 39.12 -5.73 -48.31
N THR A 95 40.40 -5.98 -48.62
CA THR A 95 41.46 -6.15 -47.60
C THR A 95 41.78 -4.80 -46.95
N PRO A 96 41.79 -4.68 -45.60
CA PRO A 96 42.39 -3.53 -44.94
C PRO A 96 43.92 -3.56 -45.08
N PRO A 97 44.61 -2.41 -45.06
CA PRO A 97 46.06 -2.36 -45.23
C PRO A 97 46.76 -3.00 -44.02
N THR A 98 47.77 -3.81 -44.35
CA THR A 98 48.66 -4.52 -43.45
C THR A 98 49.54 -3.54 -42.67
N ASP A 99 49.31 -3.39 -41.37
CA ASP A 99 50.32 -2.94 -40.42
C ASP A 99 50.76 -4.13 -39.57
N VAL A 100 52.07 -4.38 -39.60
CA VAL A 100 52.76 -5.52 -39.01
C VAL A 100 53.04 -5.25 -37.54
N LEU A 101 52.59 -6.11 -36.62
CA LEU A 101 53.19 -6.32 -35.29
C LEU A 101 52.87 -7.74 -34.75
N PRO A 102 53.71 -8.30 -33.86
CA PRO A 102 54.20 -9.67 -34.00
C PRO A 102 53.33 -10.73 -33.32
N THR A 103 53.39 -11.92 -33.92
CA THR A 103 52.91 -13.20 -33.42
C THR A 103 53.33 -13.44 -31.97
N GLN A 104 52.38 -13.33 -31.04
CA GLN A 104 52.45 -13.96 -29.72
C GLN A 104 51.67 -15.29 -29.81
N ALA A 105 52.35 -16.36 -29.42
CA ALA A 105 51.89 -17.73 -29.50
C ALA A 105 50.55 -17.93 -28.78
N GLN A 106 49.60 -18.57 -29.48
CA GLN A 106 48.40 -19.15 -28.86
C GLN A 106 48.82 -20.31 -27.96
N GLY A 107 48.93 -20.04 -26.66
CA GLY A 107 48.87 -21.09 -25.65
C GLY A 107 47.46 -21.68 -25.58
N PRO A 108 47.31 -22.92 -25.09
CA PRO A 108 46.00 -23.54 -24.95
C PRO A 108 45.14 -22.71 -23.99
N VAL A 109 43.89 -22.47 -24.39
CA VAL A 109 42.85 -21.81 -23.58
C VAL A 109 42.63 -22.63 -22.31
N THR A 110 43.38 -22.33 -21.26
CA THR A 110 43.12 -22.82 -19.91
C THR A 110 41.79 -22.25 -19.46
N ALA A 111 40.91 -23.15 -19.02
CA ALA A 111 39.56 -22.91 -18.54
C ALA A 111 39.37 -21.53 -17.88
N GLU A 112 38.40 -20.77 -18.38
CA GLU A 112 37.73 -19.73 -17.61
C GLU A 112 37.17 -20.39 -16.35
N VAL A 113 37.88 -20.25 -15.24
CA VAL A 113 37.35 -20.55 -13.91
C VAL A 113 36.15 -19.62 -13.75
N PRO A 114 34.93 -20.12 -13.50
CA PRO A 114 33.81 -19.24 -13.23
C PRO A 114 34.20 -18.40 -12.03
N ALA A 115 34.23 -17.08 -12.19
CA ALA A 115 34.46 -16.17 -11.09
C ALA A 115 33.37 -16.42 -10.06
N VAL A 116 33.69 -17.21 -9.03
CA VAL A 116 32.91 -17.25 -7.80
C VAL A 116 32.90 -15.80 -7.35
N GLU A 117 31.72 -15.19 -7.36
CA GLU A 117 31.52 -13.82 -6.89
C GLU A 117 31.86 -13.87 -5.39
N ASP A 118 33.14 -13.62 -5.07
CA ASP A 118 33.69 -13.69 -3.72
C ASP A 118 32.82 -12.79 -2.86
N ALA A 119 32.04 -13.42 -1.97
CA ALA A 119 31.20 -12.70 -1.04
C ALA A 119 32.11 -11.71 -0.32
N GLN A 120 31.88 -10.42 -0.54
CA GLN A 120 32.72 -9.42 0.09
C GLN A 120 32.64 -9.59 1.61
N PRO A 121 33.77 -9.44 2.33
CA PRO A 121 33.75 -9.50 3.78
C PRO A 121 32.69 -8.53 4.30
N PHE A 122 31.95 -8.96 5.33
CA PHE A 122 30.88 -8.16 5.90
C PHE A 122 31.39 -6.77 6.28
N GLY A 123 30.85 -5.75 5.62
CA GLY A 123 31.20 -4.36 5.86
C GLY A 123 30.08 -3.64 6.60
N LEU A 124 30.41 -2.85 7.63
CA LEU A 124 29.43 -1.96 8.24
C LEU A 124 29.07 -0.85 7.24
N THR A 125 27.93 -1.01 6.55
CA THR A 125 27.47 -0.05 5.54
C THR A 125 26.57 1.02 6.17
N PRO A 126 26.55 2.26 5.65
CA PRO A 126 25.59 3.27 6.07
C PRO A 126 24.13 2.81 5.98
N LEU A 127 23.82 1.99 4.97
CA LEU A 127 22.50 1.38 4.78
C LEU A 127 22.11 0.49 5.96
N LEU A 128 23.03 -0.34 6.47
CA LEU A 128 22.77 -1.20 7.62
C LEU A 128 22.52 -0.40 8.90
N ILE A 129 23.32 0.64 9.14
CA ILE A 129 23.14 1.53 10.30
C ILE A 129 21.76 2.19 10.22
N LEU A 130 21.43 2.76 9.07
CA LEU A 130 20.14 3.42 8.85
C LEU A 130 18.97 2.44 9.00
N ALA A 131 19.11 1.21 8.50
CA ALA A 131 18.09 0.16 8.61
C ALA A 131 17.83 -0.25 10.06
N VAL A 132 18.88 -0.44 10.87
CA VAL A 132 18.74 -0.79 12.30
C VAL A 132 18.06 0.34 13.08
N LEU A 133 18.49 1.59 12.88
CA LEU A 133 17.87 2.75 13.51
C LEU A 133 16.39 2.89 13.10
N THR A 134 16.10 2.76 11.81
CA THR A 134 14.72 2.86 11.29
C THR A 134 13.84 1.75 11.83
N GLY A 135 14.33 0.50 11.90
CA GLY A 135 13.59 -0.61 12.49
C GLY A 135 13.29 -0.38 13.98
N ALA A 136 14.26 0.12 14.74
CA ALA A 136 14.05 0.47 16.15
C ALA A 136 13.00 1.58 16.32
N VAL A 137 13.09 2.65 15.53
CA VAL A 137 12.12 3.76 15.53
C VAL A 137 10.73 3.28 15.12
N THR A 138 10.63 2.39 14.14
CA THR A 138 9.36 1.80 13.67
C THR A 138 8.69 0.99 14.78
N ILE A 139 9.43 0.15 15.49
CA ILE A 139 8.90 -0.65 16.60
C ILE A 139 8.47 0.27 17.75
N LEU A 140 9.28 1.28 18.09
CA LEU A 140 8.92 2.26 19.12
C LEU A 140 7.65 3.04 18.75
N ALA A 141 7.49 3.44 17.48
CA ALA A 141 6.26 4.07 17.00
C ALA A 141 5.06 3.15 17.21
N ALA A 142 5.18 1.86 16.89
CA ALA A 142 4.07 0.91 17.00
C ALA A 142 3.58 0.65 18.43
N VAL A 143 4.47 0.73 19.44
CA VAL A 143 4.15 0.40 20.84
C VAL A 143 3.82 1.60 21.71
N LEU A 144 4.26 2.81 21.32
CA LEU A 144 3.95 4.03 22.05
C LEU A 144 2.57 4.56 21.65
N ASP A 145 1.95 5.32 22.55
CA ASP A 145 0.70 6.03 22.29
C ASP A 145 0.88 6.93 21.06
N GLN A 146 -0.08 6.86 20.14
CA GLN A 146 -0.11 7.68 18.93
C GLN A 146 -0.92 8.95 19.18
N ILE A 147 -2.11 8.77 19.73
CA ILE A 147 -3.02 9.86 20.07
C ILE A 147 -3.60 9.64 21.45
N SER A 148 -3.82 10.75 22.16
CA SER A 148 -4.68 10.73 23.33
C SER A 148 -5.70 11.86 23.25
N TYR A 149 -6.88 11.61 23.82
CA TYR A 149 -7.90 12.61 23.94
C TYR A 149 -8.49 12.60 25.34
N ARG A 150 -8.87 13.79 25.79
CA ARG A 150 -9.62 14.01 27.03
C ARG A 150 -10.82 14.88 26.73
N VAL A 151 -11.99 14.37 27.02
CA VAL A 151 -13.26 15.10 27.02
C VAL A 151 -13.56 15.46 28.46
N SER A 152 -13.83 16.73 28.72
CA SER A 152 -14.25 17.25 30.02
C SER A 152 -15.50 18.11 29.85
N GLY A 153 -16.41 18.10 30.83
CA GLY A 153 -17.65 18.86 30.77
C GLY A 153 -18.82 18.02 31.26
N ASP A 154 -19.90 17.97 30.48
CA ASP A 154 -21.06 17.12 30.77
C ASP A 154 -20.74 15.62 30.73
N VAL A 155 -19.70 15.24 29.97
CA VAL A 155 -19.12 13.90 29.94
C VAL A 155 -17.61 14.01 30.20
N ASN A 156 -17.10 13.18 31.10
CA ASN A 156 -15.68 13.06 31.40
C ASN A 156 -15.17 11.73 30.90
N ASP A 157 -14.32 11.76 29.87
CA ASP A 157 -13.72 10.57 29.29
C ASP A 157 -12.28 10.86 28.87
N ALA A 158 -11.42 9.85 28.94
CA ALA A 158 -10.03 9.95 28.50
C ALA A 158 -9.56 8.62 27.94
N LEU A 159 -8.98 8.67 26.75
CA LEU A 159 -8.46 7.49 26.07
C LEU A 159 -7.13 7.83 25.41
N SER A 160 -6.17 6.93 25.59
CA SER A 160 -4.94 6.87 24.81
C SER A 160 -5.03 5.67 23.88
N LEU A 161 -4.67 5.85 22.61
CA LEU A 161 -4.70 4.81 21.60
C LEU A 161 -3.28 4.57 21.09
N THR A 162 -2.90 3.29 21.08
CA THR A 162 -1.67 2.81 20.43
C THR A 162 -1.96 2.47 18.97
N MET A 163 -0.90 2.24 18.18
CA MET A 163 -1.06 1.83 16.78
C MET A 163 -1.85 0.52 16.64
N ASN A 164 -1.75 -0.38 17.63
CA ASN A 164 -2.46 -1.66 17.64
C ASN A 164 -3.96 -1.50 17.95
N ASP A 165 -4.34 -0.44 18.67
CA ASP A 165 -5.76 -0.15 18.94
C ASP A 165 -6.48 0.42 17.71
N LEU A 166 -5.74 1.06 16.82
CA LEU A 166 -6.24 1.59 15.55
C LEU A 166 -6.38 0.51 14.48
N SER A 167 -5.47 -0.47 14.49
CA SER A 167 -5.45 -1.56 13.52
C SER A 167 -4.76 -2.75 14.17
N SER A 168 -5.51 -3.80 14.47
CA SER A 168 -5.03 -4.96 15.26
C SER A 168 -3.87 -5.74 14.62
N ASN A 169 -3.63 -5.53 13.33
CA ASN A 169 -2.55 -6.17 12.56
C ASN A 169 -1.35 -5.23 12.30
N SER A 170 -1.37 -3.97 12.76
CA SER A 170 -0.35 -2.96 12.45
C SER A 170 0.99 -3.23 13.13
N LEU A 171 0.97 -3.63 14.40
CA LEU A 171 2.18 -3.92 15.18
C LEU A 171 2.98 -5.05 14.52
N VAL A 172 2.29 -6.11 14.10
CA VAL A 172 2.95 -7.23 13.42
C VAL A 172 3.49 -6.80 12.05
N ALA A 173 2.78 -5.92 11.33
CA ALA A 173 3.27 -5.33 10.09
C ALA A 173 4.60 -4.58 10.30
N CYS A 174 4.68 -3.76 11.35
CA CYS A 174 5.88 -3.04 11.75
C CYS A 174 7.04 -3.97 12.10
N ILE A 175 6.77 -5.08 12.81
CA ILE A 175 7.79 -6.08 13.14
C ILE A 175 8.33 -6.75 11.87
N ILE A 176 7.44 -7.25 11.00
CA ILE A 176 7.82 -7.92 9.76
C ILE A 176 8.69 -7.00 8.90
N ALA A 177 8.25 -5.75 8.73
CA ALA A 177 8.99 -4.77 7.97
C ALA A 177 10.35 -4.43 8.60
N SER A 178 10.41 -4.25 9.92
CA SER A 178 11.68 -3.98 10.61
C SER A 178 12.69 -5.12 10.44
N VAL A 179 12.22 -6.37 10.56
CA VAL A 179 13.05 -7.57 10.34
C VAL A 179 13.55 -7.65 8.90
N LEU A 180 12.66 -7.46 7.92
CA LEU A 180 13.04 -7.51 6.50
C LEU A 180 13.96 -6.36 6.09
N LEU A 181 13.77 -5.18 6.66
CA LEU A 181 14.63 -4.01 6.45
C LEU A 181 16.06 -4.30 6.91
N VAL A 182 16.22 -4.78 8.14
CA VAL A 182 17.53 -5.11 8.73
C VAL A 182 18.15 -6.30 8.03
N ALA A 183 17.38 -7.37 7.77
CA ALA A 183 17.87 -8.54 7.06
C ALA A 183 18.34 -8.20 5.63
N GLY A 184 17.55 -7.39 4.91
CA GLY A 184 17.92 -6.90 3.58
C GLY A 184 19.22 -6.11 3.63
N ALA A 185 19.35 -5.16 4.56
CA ALA A 185 20.55 -4.34 4.68
C ALA A 185 21.78 -5.17 5.09
N ALA A 186 21.61 -6.17 5.96
CA ALA A 186 22.68 -7.09 6.36
C ALA A 186 23.13 -7.99 5.20
N ILE A 187 22.20 -8.48 4.38
CA ILE A 187 22.53 -9.20 3.13
C ILE A 187 23.23 -8.25 2.15
N GLY A 188 22.78 -7.00 2.06
CA GLY A 188 23.43 -5.97 1.25
C GLY A 188 24.87 -5.68 1.69
N ALA A 189 25.14 -5.72 3.00
CA ALA A 189 26.47 -5.54 3.59
C ALA A 189 27.47 -6.64 3.24
N THR A 190 27.01 -7.81 2.75
CA THR A 190 27.88 -8.87 2.19
C THR A 190 28.10 -8.73 0.69
N GLY A 191 27.79 -7.56 0.10
CA GLY A 191 27.89 -7.30 -1.34
C GLY A 191 26.72 -7.84 -2.17
N ARG A 192 25.69 -8.46 -1.56
CA ARG A 192 24.57 -9.05 -2.30
C ARG A 192 23.52 -7.99 -2.65
N ARG A 193 23.45 -7.66 -3.95
CA ARG A 193 22.52 -6.66 -4.53
C ARG A 193 21.05 -6.89 -4.18
N ILE A 194 20.61 -8.15 -4.07
CA ILE A 194 19.23 -8.49 -3.69
C ILE A 194 18.88 -7.97 -2.29
N GLY A 195 19.84 -7.97 -1.36
CA GLY A 195 19.64 -7.43 -0.01
C GLY A 195 19.46 -5.92 -0.01
N VAL A 196 20.28 -5.20 -0.78
CA VAL A 196 20.15 -3.74 -0.95
C VAL A 196 18.77 -3.39 -1.51
N GLY A 197 18.31 -4.12 -2.52
CA GLY A 197 16.97 -3.98 -3.07
C GLY A 197 15.88 -4.27 -2.01
N LEU A 198 16.02 -5.37 -1.27
CA LEU A 198 15.07 -5.75 -0.21
C LEU A 198 14.93 -4.66 0.86
N ALA A 199 16.05 -4.09 1.33
CA ALA A 199 16.04 -2.98 2.26
C ALA A 199 15.35 -1.74 1.66
N GLY A 200 15.68 -1.39 0.41
CA GLY A 200 15.06 -0.27 -0.29
C GLY A 200 13.55 -0.41 -0.45
N GLY A 201 13.10 -1.58 -0.90
CA GLY A 201 11.68 -1.91 -1.07
C GLY A 201 10.94 -1.87 0.26
N THR A 202 11.51 -2.46 1.29
CA THR A 202 10.92 -2.45 2.64
C THR A 202 10.86 -1.03 3.20
N GLY A 203 11.85 -0.19 2.88
CA GLY A 203 11.83 1.25 3.17
C GLY A 203 10.66 1.98 2.53
N LEU A 204 10.33 1.70 1.26
CA LEU A 204 9.12 2.24 0.61
C LEU A 204 7.84 1.73 1.25
N ALA A 205 7.77 0.44 1.59
CA ALA A 205 6.61 -0.15 2.25
C ALA A 205 6.36 0.50 3.62
N LEU A 206 7.41 0.69 4.43
CA LEU A 206 7.36 1.40 5.70
C LEU A 206 6.98 2.87 5.52
N ALA A 207 7.54 3.53 4.50
CA ALA A 207 7.22 4.92 4.21
C ALA A 207 5.74 5.14 3.93
N GLY A 208 5.15 4.29 3.09
CA GLY A 208 3.71 4.30 2.85
C GLY A 208 2.94 3.96 4.11
N PHE A 209 3.27 2.84 4.76
CA PHE A 209 2.50 2.35 5.90
C PHE A 209 2.49 3.33 7.08
N ALA A 210 3.64 3.88 7.47
CA ALA A 210 3.73 4.82 8.58
C ALA A 210 3.05 6.16 8.28
N ALA A 211 3.07 6.60 7.01
CA ALA A 211 2.31 7.75 6.57
C ALA A 211 0.80 7.49 6.65
N PHE A 212 0.35 6.28 6.32
CA PHE A 212 -1.03 5.88 6.44
C PHE A 212 -1.50 5.73 7.89
N THR A 213 -0.70 5.16 8.78
CA THR A 213 -1.07 5.08 10.21
C THR A 213 -1.23 6.47 10.82
N ALA A 214 -0.31 7.39 10.55
CA ALA A 214 -0.42 8.80 10.95
C ALA A 214 -1.68 9.47 10.37
N SER A 215 -2.17 9.00 9.22
CA SER A 215 -3.41 9.47 8.61
C SER A 215 -4.65 8.95 9.35
N GLN A 216 -4.64 7.70 9.80
CA GLN A 216 -5.71 7.11 10.60
C GLN A 216 -5.85 7.82 11.95
N ASP A 217 -4.72 8.19 12.57
CA ASP A 217 -4.70 8.98 13.81
C ASP A 217 -5.52 10.27 13.69
N VAL A 218 -5.26 11.04 12.62
CA VAL A 218 -5.97 12.29 12.35
C VAL A 218 -7.44 12.02 12.04
N ALA A 219 -7.74 10.97 11.27
CA ALA A 219 -9.12 10.60 10.92
C ALA A 219 -9.97 10.30 12.17
N VAL A 220 -9.41 9.59 13.15
CA VAL A 220 -10.10 9.26 14.41
C VAL A 220 -10.40 10.53 15.20
N LEU A 221 -9.43 11.43 15.34
CA LEU A 221 -9.63 12.71 16.06
C LEU A 221 -10.70 13.58 15.38
N ASP A 222 -10.72 13.64 14.06
CA ASP A 222 -11.72 14.42 13.31
C ASP A 222 -13.12 13.81 13.39
N THR A 223 -13.21 12.48 13.46
CA THR A 223 -14.49 11.78 13.65
C THR A 223 -15.04 12.04 15.05
N LEU A 224 -14.17 11.99 16.07
CA LEU A 224 -14.54 12.27 17.45
C LEU A 224 -15.02 13.72 17.63
N LYS A 225 -14.33 14.70 17.01
CA LYS A 225 -14.76 16.11 17.01
C LYS A 225 -16.15 16.30 16.40
N ARG A 226 -16.42 15.65 15.27
CA ARG A 226 -17.71 15.73 14.58
C ARG A 226 -18.83 15.11 15.42
N GLY A 227 -18.61 13.90 15.95
CA GLY A 227 -19.62 13.23 16.78
C GLY A 227 -19.97 14.00 18.06
N LEU A 228 -18.99 14.62 18.71
CA LEU A 228 -19.23 15.47 19.87
C LEU A 228 -20.00 16.76 19.51
N ALA A 229 -19.69 17.38 18.36
CA ALA A 229 -20.37 18.59 17.90
C ALA A 229 -21.85 18.34 17.55
N GLU A 230 -22.16 17.20 16.91
CA GLU A 230 -23.52 16.80 16.56
C GLU A 230 -24.38 16.48 17.78
N GLY A 231 -23.76 16.04 18.89
CA GLY A 231 -24.45 15.72 20.13
C GLY A 231 -25.04 16.93 20.88
N GLY A 232 -24.67 18.17 20.52
CA GLY A 232 -25.18 19.38 21.15
C GLY A 232 -24.78 19.58 22.62
N ILE A 233 -23.79 18.82 23.09
CA ILE A 233 -23.29 18.82 24.47
C ILE A 233 -22.22 19.92 24.62
N THR A 234 -22.14 20.56 25.80
CA THR A 234 -21.02 21.44 26.12
C THR A 234 -19.81 20.62 26.58
N TYR A 235 -18.77 20.57 25.75
CA TYR A 235 -17.55 19.83 26.03
C TYR A 235 -16.28 20.67 25.80
N GLN A 236 -15.25 20.38 26.58
CA GLN A 236 -13.88 20.77 26.33
C GLN A 236 -13.12 19.53 25.87
N LEU A 237 -12.74 19.51 24.59
CA LEU A 237 -11.94 18.45 24.00
C LEU A 237 -10.48 18.87 23.94
N THR A 238 -9.61 18.12 24.61
CA THR A 238 -8.16 18.23 24.48
C THR A 238 -7.67 17.04 23.69
N THR A 239 -7.09 17.27 22.52
CA THR A 239 -6.46 16.23 21.68
C THR A 239 -4.96 16.45 21.63
N THR A 240 -4.16 15.42 21.90
CA THR A 240 -2.71 15.47 21.80
C THR A 240 -2.20 14.43 20.80
N LEU A 241 -1.24 14.87 19.97
CA LEU A 241 -0.46 14.00 19.12
C LEU A 241 0.76 13.57 19.93
N GLU A 242 0.79 12.30 20.31
CA GLU A 242 1.77 11.75 21.24
C GLU A 242 3.09 11.41 20.52
N VAL A 243 4.07 10.93 21.30
CA VAL A 243 5.41 10.59 20.77
C VAL A 243 5.33 9.54 19.66
N GLY A 244 4.43 8.56 19.77
CA GLY A 244 4.25 7.52 18.75
C GLY A 244 3.93 8.10 17.38
N PHE A 245 3.07 9.13 17.31
CA PHE A 245 2.69 9.80 16.06
C PHE A 245 3.90 10.43 15.36
N TRP A 246 4.73 11.15 16.11
CA TRP A 246 5.94 11.77 15.55
C TRP A 246 6.98 10.74 15.12
N LEU A 247 7.09 9.61 15.82
CA LEU A 247 7.95 8.50 15.40
C LEU A 247 7.42 7.80 14.14
N SER A 248 6.11 7.75 13.91
CA SER A 248 5.51 7.28 12.64
C SER A 248 5.94 8.19 11.48
N ILE A 249 5.88 9.52 11.65
CA ILE A 249 6.37 10.47 10.64
C ILE A 249 7.88 10.29 10.40
N ALA A 250 8.67 10.16 11.47
CA ALA A 250 10.11 9.92 11.35
C ALA A 250 10.41 8.61 10.60
N THR A 251 9.66 7.54 10.90
CA THR A 251 9.73 6.26 10.19
C THR A 251 9.45 6.45 8.70
N ALA A 252 8.46 7.27 8.35
CA ALA A 252 8.11 7.50 6.96
C ALA A 252 9.25 8.16 6.18
N VAL A 253 9.87 9.19 6.76
CA VAL A 253 11.02 9.90 6.18
C VAL A 253 12.23 8.98 6.07
N LEU A 254 12.56 8.25 7.14
CA LEU A 254 13.70 7.33 7.16
C LEU A 254 13.54 6.18 6.15
N GLY A 255 12.33 5.62 6.03
CA GLY A 255 12.01 4.61 5.03
C GLY A 255 12.23 5.10 3.60
N ALA A 256 11.78 6.32 3.29
CA ALA A 256 12.02 6.95 1.99
C ALA A 256 13.51 7.21 1.73
N LEU A 257 14.27 7.63 2.74
CA LEU A 257 15.72 7.82 2.65
C LEU A 257 16.44 6.48 2.36
N ILE A 258 16.08 5.40 3.05
CA ILE A 258 16.62 4.06 2.78
C ILE A 258 16.35 3.64 1.34
N ALA A 259 15.12 3.85 0.86
CA ALA A 259 14.77 3.58 -0.52
C ALA A 259 15.64 4.38 -1.50
N GLY A 260 15.85 5.67 -1.25
CA GLY A 260 16.74 6.52 -2.06
C GLY A 260 18.19 6.04 -2.08
N VAL A 261 18.76 5.72 -0.91
CA VAL A 261 20.13 5.18 -0.80
C VAL A 261 20.25 3.83 -1.52
N SER A 262 19.20 3.00 -1.49
CA SER A 262 19.20 1.69 -2.14
C SER A 262 19.35 1.75 -3.66
N VAL A 263 18.99 2.88 -4.30
CA VAL A 263 19.04 3.07 -5.77
C VAL A 263 20.46 2.93 -6.32
N VAL A 264 21.50 3.19 -5.51
CA VAL A 264 22.90 2.92 -5.91
C VAL A 264 23.09 1.46 -6.31
N GLY A 265 22.34 0.54 -5.68
CA GLY A 265 22.34 -0.88 -6.01
C GLY A 265 21.74 -1.20 -7.38
N ALA A 266 20.90 -0.32 -7.94
CA ALA A 266 20.18 -0.53 -9.20
C ALA A 266 21.07 -0.42 -10.46
N LEU A 267 22.26 0.18 -10.34
CA LEU A 267 23.15 0.47 -11.48
C LEU A 267 23.80 -0.77 -12.11
N ASP A 268 23.49 -1.97 -11.64
CA ASP A 268 24.06 -3.22 -12.16
C ASP A 268 23.37 -3.70 -13.44
N ARG A 269 24.16 -3.99 -14.48
CA ARG A 269 23.67 -4.46 -15.78
C ARG A 269 23.67 -5.99 -15.95
N ARG A 270 24.07 -6.76 -14.92
CA ARG A 270 24.61 -8.11 -15.10
C ARG A 270 23.67 -9.30 -14.88
N ALA A 271 22.39 -9.10 -14.57
CA ALA A 271 21.43 -10.20 -14.57
C ALA A 271 20.08 -9.70 -15.04
N ARG A 272 19.53 -10.30 -16.10
CA ARG A 272 18.16 -10.07 -16.55
C ARG A 272 17.33 -11.28 -16.21
N ILE A 273 16.33 -11.08 -15.37
CA ILE A 273 15.27 -12.05 -15.13
C ILE A 273 14.50 -12.23 -16.44
N HIS A 274 13.91 -13.42 -16.62
CA HIS A 274 13.08 -13.69 -17.78
C HIS A 274 11.98 -12.62 -17.90
N PRO A 275 11.80 -11.97 -19.07
CA PRO A 275 10.90 -10.83 -19.22
C PRO A 275 9.45 -11.17 -18.88
N ALA A 276 9.02 -12.42 -19.09
CA ALA A 276 7.69 -12.87 -18.69
C ALA A 276 7.45 -12.80 -17.17
N VAL A 277 8.46 -13.07 -16.35
CA VAL A 277 8.34 -12.97 -14.88
C VAL A 277 8.26 -11.50 -14.46
N GLY A 278 9.04 -10.63 -15.09
CA GLY A 278 8.92 -9.18 -14.90
C GLY A 278 7.54 -8.67 -15.28
N ALA A 279 7.04 -9.03 -16.47
CA ALA A 279 5.72 -8.63 -16.94
C ALA A 279 4.58 -9.14 -16.03
N ALA A 280 4.64 -10.40 -15.61
CA ALA A 280 3.67 -10.96 -14.67
C ALA A 280 3.70 -10.23 -13.32
N GLY A 281 4.89 -9.92 -12.79
CA GLY A 281 5.04 -9.16 -11.56
C GLY A 281 4.49 -7.72 -11.66
N VAL A 282 4.71 -7.05 -12.79
CA VAL A 282 4.13 -5.72 -13.07
C VAL A 282 2.61 -5.80 -13.11
N LEU A 283 2.04 -6.74 -13.86
CA LEU A 283 0.59 -6.92 -13.95
C LEU A 283 -0.03 -7.28 -12.59
N GLY A 284 0.63 -8.13 -11.81
CA GLY A 284 0.21 -8.45 -10.45
C GLY A 284 0.22 -7.21 -9.56
N THR A 285 1.28 -6.39 -9.61
CA THR A 285 1.39 -5.16 -8.81
C THR A 285 0.28 -4.17 -9.18
N LEU A 286 0.02 -4.00 -10.48
CA LEU A 286 -1.10 -3.19 -10.96
C LEU A 286 -2.44 -3.73 -10.46
N ALA A 287 -2.66 -5.05 -10.50
CA ALA A 287 -3.88 -5.65 -9.99
C ALA A 287 -4.06 -5.47 -8.47
N VAL A 288 -2.97 -5.51 -7.67
CA VAL A 288 -3.04 -5.19 -6.24
C VAL A 288 -3.49 -3.74 -6.01
N VAL A 289 -2.88 -2.79 -6.72
CA VAL A 289 -3.16 -1.36 -6.57
C VAL A 289 -4.56 -1.02 -7.05
N ILE A 290 -4.90 -1.42 -8.28
CA ILE A 290 -6.21 -1.18 -8.88
C ILE A 290 -7.28 -1.91 -8.08
N GLY A 291 -7.05 -3.16 -7.70
CA GLY A 291 -7.99 -3.95 -6.90
C GLY A 291 -8.32 -3.29 -5.57
N SER A 292 -7.34 -2.65 -4.92
CA SER A 292 -7.56 -1.92 -3.65
C SER A 292 -8.38 -0.65 -3.80
N LEU A 293 -8.56 -0.18 -5.04
CA LEU A 293 -9.38 0.98 -5.40
C LEU A 293 -10.74 0.57 -5.97
N LEU A 294 -10.93 -0.70 -6.34
CA LEU A 294 -12.20 -1.15 -6.91
C LEU A 294 -13.31 -1.07 -5.87
N PRO A 295 -14.51 -0.62 -6.28
CA PRO A 295 -15.65 -0.53 -5.39
C PRO A 295 -16.01 -1.90 -4.83
N GLN A 296 -16.26 -1.94 -3.53
CA GLN A 296 -16.76 -3.09 -2.79
C GLN A 296 -18.06 -2.73 -2.09
N GLN A 297 -19.05 -3.62 -2.23
CA GLN A 297 -20.37 -3.52 -1.62
C GLN A 297 -21.02 -2.15 -1.89
N SER A 298 -21.06 -1.26 -0.88
CA SER A 298 -21.72 0.04 -0.89
C SER A 298 -20.83 1.21 -1.31
N GLY A 299 -19.50 1.07 -1.29
CA GLY A 299 -18.59 2.18 -1.58
C GLY A 299 -18.39 2.35 -3.09
N ALA A 300 -18.57 3.56 -3.60
CA ALA A 300 -18.33 3.88 -5.00
C ALA A 300 -16.83 4.03 -5.28
N LEU A 301 -16.41 3.81 -6.54
CA LEU A 301 -15.04 4.11 -6.97
C LEU A 301 -14.68 5.58 -6.69
N ALA A 302 -15.67 6.46 -6.88
CA ALA A 302 -15.57 7.87 -6.58
C ALA A 302 -15.08 8.10 -5.16
N ASP A 303 -15.55 7.36 -4.15
CA ASP A 303 -15.23 7.56 -2.72
C ASP A 303 -13.73 7.43 -2.39
N ASN A 304 -12.92 6.83 -3.27
CA ASN A 304 -11.46 6.74 -3.12
C ASN A 304 -10.72 8.03 -3.51
N PHE A 305 -11.33 8.83 -4.37
CA PHE A 305 -10.75 10.05 -4.96
C PHE A 305 -11.61 11.28 -4.70
N SER A 306 -12.88 11.04 -4.43
CA SER A 306 -13.86 12.03 -4.13
C SER A 306 -13.62 12.51 -2.72
N SER A 307 -14.08 13.70 -2.66
CA SER A 307 -13.76 14.76 -1.78
C SER A 307 -14.73 15.78 -2.36
N ASP A 308 -15.37 16.60 -1.57
CA ASP A 308 -15.78 17.91 -2.10
C ASP A 308 -14.53 18.75 -2.50
N GLN A 309 -13.41 18.14 -2.95
CA GLN A 309 -12.08 18.55 -2.52
C GLN A 309 -10.85 17.89 -3.21
N ALA A 310 -10.74 17.92 -4.54
CA ALA A 310 -9.51 17.49 -5.20
C ALA A 310 -8.59 18.71 -5.42
N VAL A 311 -7.42 18.79 -4.75
CA VAL A 311 -6.33 19.65 -5.23
C VAL A 311 -4.99 18.91 -5.24
N GLY A 312 -4.33 18.97 -6.41
CA GLY A 312 -3.23 18.11 -6.81
C GLY A 312 -1.98 18.11 -5.92
N ALA A 313 -1.17 17.06 -6.11
CA ALA A 313 0.05 16.68 -5.40
C ALA A 313 1.10 17.79 -5.17
N VAL A 314 1.00 18.94 -5.86
CA VAL A 314 1.84 20.12 -5.64
C VAL A 314 1.43 20.87 -4.36
N GLN A 315 0.17 20.81 -3.93
CA GLN A 315 -0.30 21.42 -2.68
C GLN A 315 0.02 20.56 -1.45
N PHE A 316 0.07 19.23 -1.58
CA PHE A 316 0.53 18.31 -0.52
C PHE A 316 1.96 18.65 -0.09
N TRP A 317 2.88 18.80 -1.05
CA TRP A 317 4.26 19.21 -0.76
C TRP A 317 4.36 20.64 -0.22
N LYS A 318 3.47 21.55 -0.65
CA LYS A 318 3.41 22.91 -0.08
C LYS A 318 2.88 22.91 1.35
N ALA A 319 1.85 22.14 1.69
CA ALA A 319 1.30 22.07 3.04
C ALA A 319 2.25 21.36 4.02
N PHE A 320 2.91 20.29 3.57
CA PHE A 320 3.87 19.54 4.38
C PHE A 320 5.13 20.36 4.72
N PHE A 321 5.64 21.17 3.78
CA PHE A 321 6.76 22.09 4.05
C PHE A 321 6.34 23.43 4.68
N ARG A 322 5.08 23.84 4.53
CA ARG A 322 4.53 25.08 5.08
C ARG A 322 3.77 24.78 6.37
N LEU A 323 4.45 24.15 7.32
CA LEU A 323 4.12 24.36 8.74
C LEU A 323 4.14 25.88 8.97
N THR A 324 3.08 26.42 9.58
CA THR A 324 2.98 27.71 10.31
C THR A 324 2.02 28.80 9.81
N LEU A 325 1.27 28.74 8.71
CA LEU A 325 0.27 29.82 8.48
C LEU A 325 -1.02 29.35 7.78
N ASP A 326 -2.08 29.35 8.59
CA ASP A 326 -3.45 29.79 8.32
C ASP A 326 -3.98 29.53 6.90
N ILE A 327 -4.79 28.47 6.75
CA ILE A 327 -5.62 28.29 5.56
C ILE A 327 -7.05 28.00 6.02
N ASP A 328 -7.94 28.91 5.65
CA ASP A 328 -9.39 28.85 5.75
C ASP A 328 -9.96 27.46 5.42
N HIS A 329 -10.87 27.00 6.28
CA HIS A 329 -11.24 25.59 6.51
C HIS A 329 -12.44 25.04 5.71
N ALA A 330 -13.03 25.76 4.75
CA ALA A 330 -14.32 25.32 4.22
C ALA A 330 -14.24 24.22 3.16
N SER A 331 -13.06 23.97 2.58
CA SER A 331 -12.97 23.11 1.42
C SER A 331 -11.50 22.64 1.24
N GLN A 332 -11.03 21.68 2.04
CA GLN A 332 -9.79 20.91 1.78
C GLN A 332 -10.02 19.40 1.94
N PRO A 333 -9.46 18.53 1.07
CA PRO A 333 -9.61 17.10 1.27
C PRO A 333 -8.94 16.74 2.58
N PRO A 334 -9.51 15.80 3.34
CA PRO A 334 -8.81 15.31 4.50
C PRO A 334 -7.48 14.70 4.01
N ILE A 335 -6.38 15.17 4.61
CA ILE A 335 -5.00 14.72 4.31
C ILE A 335 -4.89 13.18 4.33
N THR A 336 -5.79 12.53 5.06
CA THR A 336 -5.94 11.09 5.21
C THR A 336 -6.11 10.35 3.89
N THR A 337 -6.87 10.90 2.92
CA THR A 337 -7.06 10.31 1.59
C THR A 337 -5.75 10.29 0.80
N TYR A 338 -4.97 11.37 0.84
CA TYR A 338 -3.70 11.43 0.12
C TYR A 338 -2.65 10.50 0.71
N LEU A 339 -2.57 10.39 2.03
CA LEU A 339 -1.63 9.48 2.68
C LEU A 339 -1.99 8.01 2.46
N ARG A 340 -3.28 7.68 2.31
CA ARG A 340 -3.73 6.37 1.85
C ARG A 340 -3.29 6.08 0.42
N LEU A 341 -3.53 7.01 -0.51
CA LEU A 341 -3.10 6.86 -1.90
C LEU A 341 -1.57 6.81 -2.03
N LEU A 342 -0.84 7.47 -1.12
CA LEU A 342 0.62 7.40 -1.05
C LEU A 342 1.10 5.96 -0.80
N VAL A 343 0.42 5.16 0.03
CA VAL A 343 0.78 3.74 0.24
C VAL A 343 0.71 2.98 -1.07
N LEU A 344 -0.41 3.12 -1.78
CA LEU A 344 -0.65 2.44 -3.05
C LEU A 344 0.34 2.90 -4.12
N PHE A 345 0.67 4.20 -4.13
CA PHE A 345 1.67 4.76 -5.02
C PHE A 345 3.07 4.21 -4.73
N LEU A 346 3.50 4.17 -3.47
CA LEU A 346 4.82 3.65 -3.11
C LEU A 346 4.93 2.13 -3.32
N LEU A 347 3.84 1.38 -3.10
CA LEU A 347 3.74 -0.03 -3.48
C LEU A 347 3.86 -0.20 -5.00
N LEU A 348 3.14 0.63 -5.77
CA LEU A 348 3.20 0.61 -7.24
C LEU A 348 4.62 0.90 -7.73
N VAL A 349 5.24 1.97 -7.22
CA VAL A 349 6.60 2.37 -7.59
C VAL A 349 7.59 1.26 -7.25
N GLY A 350 7.55 0.71 -6.03
CA GLY A 350 8.47 -0.35 -5.60
C GLY A 350 8.33 -1.63 -6.44
N GLY A 351 7.09 -2.07 -6.68
CA GLY A 351 6.83 -3.25 -7.51
C GLY A 351 7.19 -3.01 -8.97
N LEU A 352 6.77 -1.90 -9.56
CA LEU A 352 7.03 -1.57 -10.97
C LEU A 352 8.52 -1.40 -11.24
N VAL A 353 9.22 -0.56 -10.46
CA VAL A 353 10.67 -0.35 -10.58
C VAL A 353 11.40 -1.67 -10.35
N GLY A 354 10.98 -2.46 -9.36
CA GLY A 354 11.59 -3.74 -9.06
C GLY A 354 11.49 -4.75 -10.22
N PHE A 355 10.29 -4.96 -10.75
CA PHE A 355 10.08 -5.92 -11.84
C PHE A 355 10.60 -5.44 -13.19
N ILE A 356 10.50 -4.13 -13.52
CA ILE A 356 11.02 -3.58 -14.77
C ILE A 356 12.54 -3.58 -14.81
N ALA A 357 13.21 -3.30 -13.68
CA ALA A 357 14.67 -3.36 -13.63
C ALA A 357 15.19 -4.73 -14.09
N GLY A 358 14.44 -5.80 -13.80
CA GLY A 358 14.79 -7.14 -14.22
C GLY A 358 16.08 -7.66 -13.59
N THR A 359 16.59 -7.00 -12.54
CA THR A 359 17.84 -7.35 -11.85
C THR A 359 17.59 -8.04 -10.52
N ARG A 360 18.65 -8.61 -9.93
CA ARG A 360 18.62 -9.16 -8.56
C ARG A 360 18.22 -8.09 -7.53
N TRP A 361 18.72 -6.86 -7.71
CA TRP A 361 18.30 -5.71 -6.92
C TRP A 361 16.80 -5.45 -7.09
N GLY A 362 16.30 -5.46 -8.33
CA GLY A 362 14.90 -5.25 -8.63
C GLY A 362 13.95 -6.25 -7.96
N VAL A 363 14.30 -7.54 -7.93
CA VAL A 363 13.51 -8.55 -7.19
C VAL A 363 13.48 -8.27 -5.69
N GLY A 364 14.62 -7.91 -5.12
CA GLY A 364 14.67 -7.48 -3.73
C GLY A 364 13.74 -6.28 -3.48
N MET A 365 13.81 -5.27 -4.36
CA MET A 365 12.98 -4.07 -4.29
C MET A 365 11.48 -4.41 -4.31
N ALA A 366 11.06 -5.26 -5.25
CA ALA A 366 9.67 -5.70 -5.37
C ALA A 366 9.21 -6.49 -4.14
N LEU A 367 10.03 -7.44 -3.66
CA LEU A 367 9.74 -8.24 -2.46
C LEU A 367 9.58 -7.35 -1.23
N GLY A 368 10.50 -6.40 -1.05
CA GLY A 368 10.46 -5.46 0.06
C GLY A 368 9.22 -4.56 0.01
N SER A 369 8.88 -4.01 -1.17
CA SER A 369 7.76 -3.08 -1.31
C SER A 369 6.40 -3.70 -1.04
N VAL A 370 6.24 -5.00 -1.31
CA VAL A 370 4.97 -5.69 -1.06
C VAL A 370 4.88 -6.33 0.31
N SER A 371 5.98 -6.45 1.06
CA SER A 371 6.05 -7.18 2.33
C SER A 371 4.96 -6.80 3.35
N VAL A 372 4.81 -5.51 3.66
CA VAL A 372 3.78 -4.99 4.57
C VAL A 372 2.38 -5.29 4.02
N SER A 373 2.19 -5.10 2.72
CA SER A 373 0.88 -5.31 2.07
C SER A 373 0.48 -6.77 2.03
N VAL A 374 1.43 -7.71 1.91
CA VAL A 374 1.18 -9.15 2.02
C VAL A 374 0.65 -9.48 3.41
N TRP A 375 1.23 -8.90 4.46
CA TRP A 375 0.76 -9.13 5.82
C TRP A 375 -0.64 -8.54 6.05
N LEU A 376 -0.88 -7.28 5.65
CA LEU A 376 -2.19 -6.65 5.79
C LEU A 376 -3.27 -7.41 4.99
N TRP A 377 -2.93 -7.85 3.78
CA TRP A 377 -3.79 -8.69 2.96
C TRP A 377 -4.11 -10.03 3.60
N ALA A 378 -3.08 -10.75 4.08
CA ALA A 378 -3.27 -12.08 4.67
C ALA A 378 -4.08 -12.02 5.97
N SER A 379 -3.79 -11.04 6.84
CA SER A 379 -4.48 -10.88 8.11
C SER A 379 -5.92 -10.38 7.95
N SER A 380 -6.20 -9.49 7.00
CA SER A 380 -7.59 -9.10 6.67
C SER A 380 -8.37 -10.24 6.05
N TRP A 381 -7.76 -11.02 5.15
CA TRP A 381 -8.41 -12.19 4.56
C TRP A 381 -8.69 -13.30 5.58
N ALA A 382 -7.81 -13.48 6.56
CA ALA A 382 -7.96 -14.48 7.62
C ALA A 382 -8.68 -13.94 8.87
N GLU A 383 -9.21 -12.71 8.83
CA GLU A 383 -9.90 -12.04 9.94
C GLU A 383 -9.11 -12.09 11.27
N VAL A 384 -7.78 -11.92 11.19
CA VAL A 384 -6.88 -12.04 12.35
C VAL A 384 -6.89 -10.73 13.14
N GLY A 385 -7.66 -10.70 14.22
CA GLY A 385 -7.76 -9.59 15.17
C GLY A 385 -9.13 -8.91 15.13
N ASP A 386 -9.36 -7.97 16.06
CA ASP A 386 -10.66 -7.30 16.20
C ASP A 386 -10.98 -6.37 15.02
N LEU A 387 -9.94 -5.82 14.39
CA LEU A 387 -10.06 -4.85 13.30
C LEU A 387 -8.86 -5.00 12.34
N PRO A 388 -8.88 -6.03 11.47
CA PRO A 388 -7.76 -6.29 10.58
C PRO A 388 -7.91 -5.46 9.29
N PHE A 389 -7.15 -4.36 9.19
CA PHE A 389 -7.19 -3.56 7.98
C PHE A 389 -6.53 -4.27 6.80
N GLY A 390 -7.23 -4.26 5.67
CA GLY A 390 -6.66 -4.59 4.37
C GLY A 390 -5.65 -3.54 3.90
N ILE A 391 -5.09 -3.76 2.71
CA ILE A 391 -4.12 -2.83 2.11
C ILE A 391 -4.77 -1.45 1.98
N ALA A 392 -4.15 -0.45 2.62
CA ALA A 392 -4.66 0.92 2.62
C ALA A 392 -6.15 1.00 3.07
N SER A 393 -6.52 0.20 4.09
CA SER A 393 -7.89 0.04 4.65
C SER A 393 -8.99 -0.42 3.68
N GLY A 394 -8.66 -0.89 2.47
CA GLY A 394 -9.68 -1.26 1.48
C GLY A 394 -10.46 -0.05 0.95
N ASN A 395 -11.62 -0.29 0.32
CA ASN A 395 -12.45 0.75 -0.30
C ASN A 395 -13.13 1.67 0.73
N VAL A 396 -13.03 2.99 0.58
CA VAL A 396 -13.70 3.95 1.48
C VAL A 396 -15.21 3.81 1.33
N GLY A 397 -15.95 3.83 2.45
CA GLY A 397 -17.40 3.63 2.48
C GLY A 397 -17.86 2.16 2.47
N SER A 398 -16.93 1.21 2.42
CA SER A 398 -17.21 -0.20 2.68
C SER A 398 -17.33 -0.45 4.19
N THR A 399 -18.28 -1.30 4.59
CA THR A 399 -18.40 -1.81 5.97
C THR A 399 -17.51 -3.03 6.22
N ASP A 400 -16.82 -3.51 5.19
CA ASP A 400 -15.98 -4.70 5.21
C ASP A 400 -14.55 -4.36 4.77
N PHE A 401 -13.57 -4.92 5.47
CA PHE A 401 -12.14 -4.78 5.21
C PHE A 401 -11.56 -5.93 4.38
N THR A 402 -12.40 -6.89 3.96
CA THR A 402 -11.97 -8.02 3.12
C THR A 402 -11.37 -7.53 1.80
N PRO A 403 -10.20 -8.06 1.38
CA PRO A 403 -9.58 -7.66 0.13
C PRO A 403 -10.43 -8.04 -1.09
N HIS A 404 -10.49 -7.15 -2.09
CA HIS A 404 -11.15 -7.45 -3.35
C HIS A 404 -10.49 -8.66 -4.04
N VAL A 405 -11.28 -9.45 -4.80
CA VAL A 405 -10.78 -10.64 -5.49
C VAL A 405 -9.63 -10.29 -6.42
N VAL A 406 -9.72 -9.17 -7.13
CA VAL A 406 -8.66 -8.65 -8.01
C VAL A 406 -7.37 -8.36 -7.23
N THR A 407 -7.47 -7.77 -6.03
CA THR A 407 -6.31 -7.54 -5.15
C THR A 407 -5.67 -8.86 -4.75
N SER A 408 -6.48 -9.85 -4.39
CA SER A 408 -6.01 -11.16 -3.95
C SER A 408 -5.31 -11.92 -5.08
N VAL A 409 -5.91 -11.96 -6.28
CA VAL A 409 -5.28 -12.54 -7.47
C VAL A 409 -3.98 -11.81 -7.81
N GLY A 410 -4.00 -10.47 -7.79
CA GLY A 410 -2.81 -9.66 -7.99
C GLY A 410 -1.69 -9.99 -7.01
N MET A 411 -2.03 -10.13 -5.72
CA MET A 411 -1.08 -10.43 -4.65
C MET A 411 -0.42 -11.80 -4.86
N VAL A 412 -1.22 -12.83 -5.20
CA VAL A 412 -0.70 -14.16 -5.53
C VAL A 412 0.25 -14.10 -6.73
N VAL A 413 -0.12 -13.37 -7.80
CA VAL A 413 0.74 -13.22 -8.98
C VAL A 413 2.06 -12.52 -8.64
N VAL A 414 2.03 -11.47 -7.81
CA VAL A 414 3.24 -10.78 -7.35
C VAL A 414 4.12 -11.72 -6.54
N LEU A 415 3.55 -12.48 -5.59
CA LEU A 415 4.30 -13.43 -4.77
C LEU A 415 4.96 -14.51 -5.63
N VAL A 416 4.21 -15.13 -6.55
CA VAL A 416 4.74 -16.15 -7.46
C VAL A 416 5.84 -15.57 -8.35
N SER A 417 5.63 -14.38 -8.92
CA SER A 417 6.63 -13.70 -9.75
C SER A 417 7.90 -13.37 -8.96
N THR A 418 7.76 -12.94 -7.70
CA THR A 418 8.88 -12.60 -6.82
C THR A 418 9.66 -13.83 -6.41
N CYS A 419 8.98 -14.91 -6.00
CA CYS A 419 9.60 -16.19 -5.69
C CYS A 419 10.33 -16.76 -6.90
N THR A 420 9.68 -16.77 -8.08
CA THR A 420 10.29 -17.25 -9.33
C THR A 420 11.50 -16.40 -9.71
N GLY A 421 11.39 -15.07 -9.64
CA GLY A 421 12.49 -14.14 -9.89
C GLY A 421 13.66 -14.35 -8.94
N ALA A 422 13.39 -14.58 -7.65
CA ALA A 422 14.41 -14.87 -6.66
C ALA A 422 15.11 -16.21 -6.94
N VAL A 423 14.36 -17.28 -7.23
CA VAL A 423 14.92 -18.59 -7.59
C VAL A 423 15.82 -18.47 -8.82
N LEU A 424 15.35 -17.82 -9.89
CA LEU A 424 16.14 -17.61 -11.12
C LEU A 424 17.41 -16.76 -10.86
N ALA A 425 17.30 -15.76 -9.98
CA ALA A 425 18.44 -14.95 -9.56
C ALA A 425 19.51 -15.77 -8.82
N PHE A 426 19.12 -16.77 -8.03
CA PHE A 426 20.04 -17.68 -7.33
C PHE A 426 20.57 -18.80 -8.23
N THR A 427 19.76 -19.38 -9.12
CA THR A 427 20.21 -20.48 -9.99
C THR A 427 21.19 -20.00 -11.05
N SER A 428 21.04 -18.76 -11.52
CA SER A 428 22.00 -18.12 -12.45
C SER A 428 23.38 -17.86 -11.83
N GLN A 429 23.57 -18.01 -10.51
CA GLN A 429 24.89 -17.92 -9.86
C GLN A 429 25.69 -19.22 -9.94
N ARG A 430 25.04 -20.36 -10.27
CA ARG A 430 25.69 -21.69 -10.23
C ARG A 430 26.16 -22.19 -11.60
N ARG A 431 25.79 -21.53 -12.68
CA ARG A 431 26.29 -21.79 -14.03
C ARG A 431 27.24 -20.67 -14.41
#